data_AF-A0A1M5V7G0-F1
#
_entry.id   AF-A0A1M5V7G0-F1
#
_cell.length_a   1.000
_cell.length_b   1.000
_cell.length_c   1.000
_cell.angle_alpha   90.00
_cell.angle_beta   90.00
_cell.angle_gamma   90.00
#
_symmetry.space_group_name_H-M   'P 1'
#
loop_
_entity.id
_entity.type
_entity.pdbx_description
1 polymer ?
#
loop_
_entity_poly.entity_id
_entity_poly.type
_entity_poly.pdbx_seq_one_letter_code
_entity_poly.pdbx_strand_id
1 'polypeptide(L)'
;MKISVLEVIKKIEFEYKDLTISTFGVDEVLVDINNVRDSNKFLQLIKVFLISLILFIGAGLAIINFHADVNMEKSHKIIYYLITGKKTDNPLTLQIAYSLGIGIGMTIFLNQFGKKGEKEPSPLEIEMYKFKKDIDDYKMNNKNES
;
A
#
# COMPACT_ATOMS: atom_id res chain seq x y z
N MET A 1 -6.21 20.38 -1.27
CA MET A 1 -6.62 21.48 -2.19
C MET A 1 -5.70 21.44 -3.41
N LYS A 2 -6.23 21.56 -4.63
CA LYS A 2 -5.40 21.67 -5.84
C LYS A 2 -5.32 23.13 -6.25
N ILE A 3 -4.13 23.61 -6.58
CA ILE A 3 -3.90 24.95 -7.12
C ILE A 3 -3.30 24.76 -8.51
N SER A 4 -3.97 25.28 -9.53
CA SER A 4 -3.46 25.25 -10.90
C SER A 4 -2.60 26.48 -11.18
N VAL A 5 -1.55 26.30 -11.98
CA VAL A 5 -0.71 27.41 -12.47
C VAL A 5 -1.53 28.45 -13.22
N LEU A 6 -2.59 28.06 -13.92
CA LEU A 6 -3.53 28.98 -14.58
C LEU A 6 -4.24 29.92 -13.59
N GLU A 7 -4.56 29.42 -12.41
CA GLU A 7 -5.22 30.19 -11.35
C GLU A 7 -4.26 31.21 -10.74
N VAL A 8 -2.97 30.84 -10.66
CA VAL A 8 -1.88 31.73 -10.23
C VAL A 8 -1.63 32.82 -11.28
N ILE A 9 -1.54 32.46 -12.58
CA ILE A 9 -1.36 33.41 -13.69
C ILE A 9 -2.48 34.44 -13.73
N LYS A 10 -3.75 34.00 -13.68
CA LYS A 10 -4.91 34.89 -13.68
C LYS A 10 -4.87 35.91 -12.55
N LYS A 11 -4.37 35.51 -11.38
CA LYS A 11 -4.27 36.39 -10.21
C LYS A 11 -3.14 37.42 -10.35
N ILE A 12 -2.04 37.03 -10.99
CA ILE A 12 -0.92 37.93 -11.27
C ILE A 12 -1.28 38.94 -12.37
N GLU A 13 -1.91 38.50 -13.46
CA GLU A 13 -2.37 39.38 -14.55
C GLU A 13 -3.46 40.38 -14.10
N PHE A 14 -4.28 40.00 -13.12
CA PHE A 14 -5.26 40.91 -12.54
C PHE A 14 -4.61 42.09 -11.80
N GLU A 15 -3.49 41.85 -11.12
CA GLU A 15 -2.78 42.85 -10.33
C GLU A 15 -1.77 43.66 -11.18
N TYR A 16 -1.22 43.06 -12.25
CA TYR A 16 -0.21 43.67 -13.12
C TYR A 16 -0.47 43.35 -14.60
N LYS A 17 -0.91 44.34 -15.37
CA LYS A 17 -1.35 44.18 -16.78
C LYS A 17 -0.24 44.04 -17.83
N ASP A 18 1.01 44.37 -17.52
CA ASP A 18 2.14 44.40 -18.48
C ASP A 18 3.29 43.45 -18.07
N LEU A 19 2.97 42.20 -17.74
CA LEU A 19 3.98 41.18 -17.43
C LEU A 19 3.92 40.01 -18.42
N THR A 20 5.07 39.66 -18.99
CA THR A 20 5.23 38.42 -19.74
C THR A 20 5.56 37.29 -18.77
N ILE A 21 4.58 36.42 -18.52
CA ILE A 21 4.75 35.28 -17.59
C ILE A 21 5.19 34.06 -18.41
N SER A 22 6.32 33.45 -18.03
CA SER A 22 6.77 32.16 -18.57
C SER A 22 6.80 31.13 -17.44
N THR A 23 6.03 30.08 -17.60
CA THR A 23 5.92 28.99 -16.62
C THR A 23 6.94 27.91 -16.94
N PHE A 24 7.73 27.53 -15.93
CA PHE A 24 8.68 26.43 -16.01
C PHE A 24 8.36 25.45 -14.90
N GLY A 25 8.17 24.17 -15.23
CA GLY A 25 7.90 23.11 -14.25
C GLY A 25 6.47 22.57 -14.31
N VAL A 26 5.94 22.18 -13.14
CA VAL A 26 4.69 21.40 -13.01
C VAL A 26 3.46 22.33 -12.95
N ASP A 27 2.44 22.01 -13.75
CA ASP A 27 1.25 22.86 -13.95
C ASP A 27 0.20 22.79 -12.81
N GLU A 28 0.35 21.83 -11.90
CA GLU A 28 -0.52 21.63 -10.75
C GLU A 28 0.29 21.44 -9.45
N VAL A 29 -0.12 22.16 -8.39
CA VAL A 29 0.39 21.97 -7.04
C VAL A 29 -0.70 21.38 -6.16
N LEU A 30 -0.42 20.24 -5.55
CA LEU A 30 -1.33 19.58 -4.62
C LEU A 30 -0.94 19.95 -3.18
N VAL A 31 -1.78 20.74 -2.52
CA VAL A 31 -1.58 21.17 -1.13
C VAL A 31 -2.41 20.27 -0.23
N ASP A 32 -1.73 19.46 0.58
CA ASP A 32 -2.36 18.63 1.59
C ASP A 32 -2.17 19.23 2.97
N ILE A 33 -3.28 19.62 3.61
CA ILE A 33 -3.28 20.20 4.94
C ILE A 33 -3.60 19.06 5.91
N ASN A 34 -2.56 18.35 6.31
CA ASN A 34 -2.68 17.28 7.29
C ASN A 34 -3.03 17.87 8.65
N ASN A 35 -4.31 17.82 9.01
CA ASN A 35 -4.77 18.15 10.35
C ASN A 35 -4.42 16.97 11.26
N VAL A 36 -3.27 17.05 11.91
CA VAL A 36 -2.80 16.03 12.86
C VAL A 36 -3.70 16.08 14.09
N ARG A 37 -4.83 15.34 14.04
CA ARG A 37 -5.65 15.11 15.22
C ARG A 37 -4.81 14.41 16.28
N ASP A 38 -4.81 14.97 17.50
CA ASP A 38 -4.24 14.35 18.69
C ASP A 38 -4.84 12.96 18.87
N SER A 39 -4.11 11.95 18.41
CA SER A 39 -4.54 10.57 18.55
C SER A 39 -4.10 10.08 19.93
N ASN A 40 -4.98 9.37 20.64
CA ASN A 40 -4.69 8.81 21.96
C ASN A 40 -3.38 8.01 21.94
N LYS A 41 -2.35 8.50 22.65
CA LYS A 41 -0.99 7.91 22.71
C LYS A 41 -1.02 6.42 23.10
N PHE A 42 -1.96 6.02 23.95
CA PHE A 42 -2.16 4.62 24.34
C PHE A 42 -2.60 3.73 23.17
N LEU A 43 -3.54 4.20 22.34
CA LEU A 43 -3.98 3.45 21.15
C LEU A 43 -2.85 3.34 20.11
N GLN A 44 -2.01 4.37 19.98
CA GLN A 44 -0.83 4.30 19.12
C GLN A 44 0.15 3.23 19.61
N LEU A 45 0.42 3.18 20.92
CA LEU A 45 1.33 2.21 21.50
C LEU A 45 0.84 0.77 21.28
N ILE A 46 -0.46 0.50 21.50
CA ILE A 46 -1.06 -0.81 21.22
C ILE A 46 -0.93 -1.17 19.75
N LYS A 47 -1.22 -0.22 18.84
CA LYS A 47 -1.07 -0.46 17.39
C LYS A 47 0.36 -0.84 17.03
N VAL A 48 1.34 -0.07 17.51
CA VAL A 48 2.77 -0.33 17.25
C VAL A 48 3.18 -1.69 17.79
N PHE A 49 2.77 -2.02 19.02
CA PHE A 49 3.07 -3.32 19.62
C PHE A 49 2.48 -4.47 18.79
N LEU A 50 1.22 -4.35 18.36
CA LEU A 50 0.54 -5.39 17.57
C LEU A 50 1.19 -5.55 16.19
N ILE A 51 1.53 -4.45 15.52
CA ILE A 51 2.25 -4.47 14.23
C ILE A 51 3.63 -5.13 14.42
N SER A 52 4.36 -4.77 15.47
CA SER A 52 5.66 -5.35 15.78
C SER A 52 5.58 -6.86 16.02
N LEU A 53 4.53 -7.34 16.70
CA LEU A 53 4.34 -8.76 16.94
C LEU A 53 4.05 -9.52 15.64
N ILE A 54 3.20 -8.97 14.77
CA ILE A 54 2.91 -9.54 13.45
C ILE A 54 4.19 -9.62 12.62
N LEU A 55 4.99 -8.55 12.59
CA LEU A 55 6.26 -8.51 11.86
C LEU A 55 7.28 -9.51 12.43
N PHE A 56 7.37 -9.63 13.75
CA PHE A 56 8.28 -10.59 14.40
C PHE A 56 7.94 -12.04 14.01
N ILE A 57 6.66 -12.41 14.10
CA ILE A 57 6.19 -13.74 13.71
C ILE A 57 6.43 -13.95 12.20
N GLY A 58 6.06 -12.97 11.36
CA GLY A 58 6.27 -13.03 9.92
C GLY A 58 7.74 -13.22 9.51
N ALA A 59 8.66 -12.53 10.17
CA ALA A 59 10.09 -12.68 9.94
C ALA A 59 10.59 -14.08 10.35
N GLY A 60 10.14 -14.60 11.50
CA GLY A 60 10.46 -15.97 11.93
C GLY A 60 9.96 -17.03 10.94
N LEU A 61 8.73 -16.87 10.46
CA LEU A 61 8.17 -17.73 9.40
C LEU A 61 9.02 -17.67 8.13
N ALA A 62 9.41 -16.47 7.69
CA ALA A 62 10.21 -16.28 6.48
C ALA A 62 11.60 -16.94 6.59
N ILE A 63 12.27 -16.78 7.74
CA ILE A 63 13.59 -17.40 8.00
C ILE A 63 13.48 -18.92 7.95
N ILE A 64 12.51 -19.50 8.65
CA ILE A 64 12.28 -20.95 8.65
C ILE A 64 11.94 -21.43 7.24
N ASN A 65 11.10 -20.70 6.51
CA ASN A 65 10.69 -21.07 5.16
C ASN A 65 11.83 -21.01 4.14
N PHE A 66 12.69 -20.00 4.24
CA PHE A 66 13.87 -19.92 3.39
C PHE A 66 14.87 -21.05 3.72
N HIS A 67 15.09 -21.34 5.00
CA HIS A 67 15.98 -22.41 5.44
C HIS A 67 15.42 -23.82 5.16
N ALA A 68 14.10 -23.98 5.11
CA ALA A 68 13.42 -25.23 4.78
C ALA A 68 13.37 -25.53 3.28
N ASP A 69 14.18 -24.83 2.47
CA ASP A 69 14.23 -24.96 1.01
C ASP A 69 12.88 -24.61 0.35
N VAL A 70 12.29 -23.49 0.76
CA VAL A 70 11.00 -22.94 0.30
C VAL A 70 9.85 -23.95 0.39
N ASN A 71 9.97 -24.92 1.29
CA ASN A 71 8.94 -25.92 1.53
C ASN A 71 8.03 -25.45 2.68
N MET A 72 6.86 -24.92 2.32
CA MET A 72 5.85 -24.44 3.27
C MET A 72 5.35 -25.54 4.21
N GLU A 73 5.22 -26.77 3.72
CA GLU A 73 4.76 -27.91 4.53
C GLU A 73 5.78 -28.24 5.63
N LYS A 74 7.06 -28.33 5.27
CA LYS A 74 8.16 -28.58 6.21
C LYS A 74 8.26 -27.46 7.24
N SER A 75 8.10 -26.21 6.81
CA SER A 75 8.11 -25.04 7.69
C SER A 75 6.98 -25.11 8.72
N HIS A 76 5.75 -25.37 8.28
CA HIS A 76 4.60 -25.50 9.18
C HIS A 76 4.77 -26.64 10.19
N LYS A 77 5.35 -27.77 9.78
CA LYS A 77 5.68 -28.88 10.68
C LYS A 77 6.71 -28.47 11.73
N ILE A 78 7.76 -27.76 11.33
CA ILE A 78 8.79 -27.26 12.25
C ILE A 78 8.18 -26.26 13.25
N ILE A 79 7.41 -25.28 12.78
CA ILE A 79 6.76 -24.27 13.64
C ILE A 79 5.80 -24.94 14.62
N TYR A 80 4.96 -25.85 14.14
CA TYR A 80 4.03 -26.58 14.98
C TYR A 80 4.74 -27.40 16.05
N TYR A 81 5.85 -28.05 15.70
CA TYR A 81 6.69 -28.78 16.64
C TYR A 81 7.33 -27.84 17.69
N LEU A 82 7.84 -26.68 17.28
CA LEU A 82 8.43 -25.70 18.21
C LEU A 82 7.42 -25.18 19.24
N ILE A 83 6.15 -25.02 18.86
CA ILE A 83 5.09 -24.51 19.74
C ILE A 83 4.50 -25.61 20.63
N THR A 84 4.26 -26.81 20.08
CA THR A 84 3.49 -27.87 20.77
C THR A 84 4.36 -29.00 21.31
N GLY A 85 5.62 -29.09 20.90
CA GLY A 85 6.52 -30.22 21.17
C GLY A 85 6.13 -31.53 20.47
N LYS A 86 5.05 -31.56 19.67
CA LYS A 86 4.53 -32.77 19.02
C LYS A 86 4.88 -32.78 17.54
N LYS A 87 5.40 -33.91 17.06
CA LYS A 87 5.56 -34.16 15.63
C LYS A 87 4.22 -34.63 15.09
N THR A 88 3.72 -33.95 14.07
CA THR A 88 2.50 -34.32 13.34
C THR A 88 2.79 -34.23 11.85
N ASP A 89 2.21 -35.13 11.08
CA ASP A 89 2.30 -35.09 9.62
C ASP A 89 1.42 -33.98 9.03
N ASN A 90 0.37 -33.56 9.76
CA ASN A 90 -0.56 -32.53 9.30
C ASN A 90 -0.89 -31.57 10.44
N PRO A 91 -0.22 -30.40 10.55
CA PRO A 91 -0.49 -29.40 11.58
C PRO A 91 -1.75 -28.57 11.25
N LEU A 92 -2.92 -29.21 11.32
CA LEU A 92 -4.20 -28.62 10.90
C LEU A 92 -4.56 -27.34 11.65
N THR A 93 -4.28 -27.26 12.96
CA THR A 93 -4.61 -26.07 13.76
C THR A 93 -3.81 -24.84 13.32
N LEU A 94 -2.52 -25.03 13.00
CA LEU A 94 -1.68 -23.96 12.45
C LEU A 94 -2.14 -23.57 11.05
N GLN A 95 -2.51 -24.54 10.22
CA GLN A 95 -2.96 -24.28 8.85
C GLN A 95 -4.28 -23.49 8.80
N ILE A 96 -5.23 -23.80 9.69
CA ILE A 96 -6.49 -23.05 9.79
C ILE A 96 -6.21 -21.61 10.22
N ALA A 97 -5.40 -21.40 11.26
CA ALA A 97 -5.03 -20.07 11.74
C ALA A 97 -4.28 -19.26 10.66
N TYR A 98 -3.35 -19.90 9.96
CA TYR A 98 -2.60 -19.30 8.85
C TYR A 98 -3.54 -18.85 7.71
N SER A 99 -4.42 -19.74 7.24
CA SER A 99 -5.36 -19.43 6.16
C SER A 99 -6.32 -18.29 6.52
N LEU A 100 -6.84 -18.28 7.76
CA LEU A 100 -7.66 -17.18 8.26
C LEU A 100 -6.89 -15.86 8.30
N GLY A 101 -5.65 -15.90 8.81
CA GLY A 101 -4.79 -14.72 8.86
C GLY A 101 -4.51 -14.12 7.48
N ILE A 102 -4.17 -14.96 6.50
CA ILE A 102 -3.96 -14.53 5.11
C ILE A 102 -5.26 -13.97 4.52
N GLY A 103 -6.39 -14.64 4.69
CA GLY A 103 -7.68 -14.19 4.15
C GLY A 103 -8.11 -12.83 4.71
N ILE A 104 -8.03 -12.66 6.03
CA ILE A 104 -8.34 -11.38 6.69
C ILE A 104 -7.35 -10.30 6.25
N GLY A 105 -6.05 -10.61 6.25
CA GLY A 105 -5.00 -9.69 5.83
C GLY A 105 -5.21 -9.19 4.40
N MET A 106 -5.51 -10.09 3.46
CA MET A 106 -5.78 -9.75 2.07
C MET A 106 -7.03 -8.88 1.92
N THR A 107 -8.09 -9.19 2.66
CA THR A 107 -9.35 -8.42 2.57
C THR A 107 -9.16 -6.98 3.07
N ILE A 108 -8.37 -6.80 4.13
CA ILE A 108 -7.98 -5.47 4.63
C ILE A 108 -7.04 -4.77 3.64
N PHE A 109 -6.03 -5.47 3.12
CA PHE A 109 -5.04 -4.93 2.18
C PHE A 109 -5.65 -4.44 0.87
N LEU A 110 -6.63 -5.18 0.33
CA LEU A 110 -7.38 -4.79 -0.85
C LEU A 110 -8.40 -3.68 -0.58
N ASN A 111 -8.49 -3.16 0.65
CA ASN A 111 -9.46 -2.16 1.05
C ASN A 111 -10.91 -2.55 0.65
N GLN A 112 -11.24 -3.84 0.69
CA GLN A 112 -12.54 -4.36 0.25
C GLN A 112 -13.71 -3.76 1.07
N PHE A 113 -13.43 -3.33 2.31
CA PHE A 113 -14.38 -2.70 3.23
C PHE A 113 -14.25 -1.17 3.32
N GLY A 114 -13.48 -0.53 2.44
CA GLY A 114 -13.35 0.92 2.39
C GLY A 114 -14.71 1.60 2.26
N LYS A 115 -15.01 2.52 3.17
CA LYS A 115 -16.26 3.30 3.15
C LYS A 115 -16.44 3.95 1.76
N LYS A 116 -17.66 3.88 1.23
CA LYS A 116 -18.08 4.21 -0.14
C LYS A 116 -17.71 5.64 -0.64
N GLY A 117 -17.11 6.50 0.18
CA GLY A 117 -16.80 7.91 -0.13
C GLY A 117 -15.33 8.34 0.00
N GLU A 118 -14.43 7.54 0.59
CA GLU A 118 -12.99 7.84 0.70
C GLU A 118 -12.20 6.62 0.21
N LYS A 119 -12.29 6.33 -1.09
CA LYS A 119 -11.61 5.18 -1.67
C LYS A 119 -10.20 5.59 -2.09
N GLU A 120 -9.26 5.53 -1.16
CA GLU A 120 -7.87 5.36 -1.55
C GLU A 120 -7.78 4.08 -2.40
N PRO A 121 -7.22 4.16 -3.62
CA PRO A 121 -7.15 3.03 -4.51
C PRO A 121 -6.30 1.94 -3.86
N SER A 122 -6.77 0.69 -3.94
CA SER A 122 -5.99 -0.43 -3.45
C SER A 122 -4.67 -0.52 -4.22
N PRO A 123 -3.59 -1.08 -3.62
CA PRO A 123 -2.30 -1.22 -4.29
C PRO A 123 -2.41 -1.91 -5.66
N LEU A 124 -3.29 -2.91 -5.78
CA LEU A 124 -3.57 -3.61 -7.02
C LEU A 124 -4.22 -2.69 -8.08
N GLU A 125 -5.17 -1.85 -7.68
CA GLU A 125 -5.79 -0.88 -8.59
C GLU A 125 -4.77 0.15 -9.08
N ILE A 126 -3.86 0.61 -8.21
CA ILE A 126 -2.78 1.51 -8.58
C ILE A 126 -1.87 0.87 -9.63
N GLU A 127 -1.48 -0.39 -9.43
CA GLU A 127 -0.62 -1.12 -10.37
C GLU A 127 -1.33 -1.35 -11.71
N MET A 128 -2.61 -1.74 -11.68
CA MET A 128 -3.43 -1.90 -12.89
C MET A 128 -3.59 -0.57 -13.65
N TYR A 129 -3.73 0.54 -12.92
CA TYR A 129 -3.81 1.87 -13.52
C TYR A 129 -2.48 2.25 -14.20
N LYS A 130 -1.33 2.04 -13.53
CA LYS A 130 -0.01 2.25 -14.12
C LYS A 130 0.19 1.41 -15.38
N PHE A 131 -0.12 0.11 -15.29
CA PHE A 131 -0.03 -0.80 -16.43
C PHE A 131 -0.87 -0.31 -17.63
N LYS A 132 -2.12 0.10 -17.39
CA LYS A 132 -2.97 0.65 -18.45
C LYS A 132 -2.38 1.93 -19.05
N LYS A 133 -1.88 2.83 -18.21
CA LYS A 133 -1.24 4.06 -18.65
C LYS A 133 -0.02 3.77 -19.52
N ASP A 134 0.84 2.85 -19.12
CA ASP A 134 2.03 2.47 -19.90
C ASP A 134 1.65 1.91 -21.28
N ILE A 135 0.57 1.14 -21.37
CA ILE A 135 0.04 0.64 -22.65
C ILE A 135 -0.49 1.79 -23.52
N ASP A 136 -1.22 2.73 -22.93
CA ASP A 136 -1.79 3.86 -23.67
C ASP A 136 -0.69 4.81 -24.16
N ASP A 137 0.30 5.11 -23.31
CA ASP A 137 1.48 5.90 -23.67
C ASP A 137 2.28 5.21 -24.80
N TYR A 138 2.46 3.90 -24.72
CA TYR A 138 3.11 3.11 -25.79
C TYR A 138 2.36 3.22 -27.13
N LYS A 139 1.03 3.13 -27.11
CA LYS A 139 0.19 3.27 -28.32
C LYS A 139 0.26 4.68 -28.89
N MET A 140 0.21 5.70 -28.05
CA MET A 140 0.28 7.10 -28.48
C MET A 140 1.62 7.42 -29.12
N ASN A 141 2.73 6.96 -28.54
CA ASN A 141 4.06 7.18 -29.09
C ASN A 141 4.27 6.46 -30.44
N ASN A 142 3.84 5.19 -30.55
CA ASN A 142 3.94 4.46 -31.83
C ASN A 142 3.04 5.05 -32.92
N LYS A 143 1.86 5.58 -32.57
CA LYS A 143 0.93 6.16 -33.54
C LYS A 143 1.42 7.50 -34.11
N ASN A 144 2.36 8.16 -33.44
CA ASN A 144 3.01 9.37 -33.95
C ASN A 144 4.22 9.06 -34.86
N GLU A 145 4.61 7.79 -35.00
CA GLU A 145 5.71 7.32 -35.87
C GLU A 145 5.23 6.67 -37.19
N SER A 146 3.90 6.62 -37.45
CA SER A 146 3.29 6.12 -38.70
C SER A 146 2.48 7.22 -39.40
#